data_AF-F5L6X5-F1
#
_entry.id   AF-F5L6X5-F1
#
_cell.length_a   1.000
_cell.length_b   1.000
_cell.length_c   1.000
_cell.angle_alpha   90.00
_cell.angle_beta   90.00
_cell.angle_gamma   90.00
#
_symmetry.space_group_name_H-M   'P 1'
#
loop_
_entity.id
_entity.type
_entity.pdbx_description
1 polymer ?
#
loop_
_entity_poly.entity_id
_entity_poly.type
_entity_poly.pdbx_seq_one_letter_code
_entity_poly.pdbx_strand_id
1 'polypeptide(L)'
;MANLWQEELGYKVSAQASNGGVHNLNLLKDGEADISFATVGIIWEAYHGERSFEGRPYEDVRIIAGLYYNPNQFVVREGAGIETIADLKGKRFAPGASGSTPEVESSIILTEYGLNYPDDIQANFVGFTEAIDLMRNNQIDGALIQAGLPTAAVTEMTSTAGGKLIGIDPEIRASLMKKYPWYSEFVIPAGTYDNQDEDVETLAIKMMLIADASVEEEVVYNLVKTMWENLDKLKSAHPIVEQFDINQATTDLAGIPLHPGAEKYYKEIGVLTE
;
A
#
# COMPACT_ATOMS: atom_id res chain seq x y z
N MET A 1 15.82 0.29 -9.18
CA MET A 1 15.56 1.53 -9.95
C MET A 1 16.78 2.43 -9.99
N ALA A 2 17.35 2.89 -8.86
CA ALA A 2 18.53 3.76 -8.87
C ALA A 2 19.71 3.24 -9.73
N ASN A 3 20.13 1.98 -9.56
CA ASN A 3 21.20 1.39 -10.38
C ASN A 3 20.83 1.35 -11.88
N LEU A 4 19.58 0.97 -12.21
CA LEU A 4 19.09 0.96 -13.58
C LEU A 4 19.21 2.36 -14.21
N TRP A 5 18.76 3.40 -13.53
CA TRP A 5 18.85 4.77 -14.05
C TRP A 5 20.29 5.27 -14.15
N GLN A 6 21.18 4.89 -13.22
CA GLN A 6 22.61 5.19 -13.36
C GLN A 6 23.23 4.53 -14.59
N GLU A 7 22.91 3.26 -14.84
CA GLU A 7 23.46 2.46 -15.94
C GLU A 7 22.93 2.91 -17.32
N GLU A 8 21.63 3.15 -17.43
CA GLU A 8 20.96 3.45 -18.70
C GLU A 8 20.97 4.95 -19.06
N LEU A 9 20.92 5.84 -18.06
CA LEU A 9 20.78 7.30 -18.28
C LEU A 9 22.04 8.09 -17.88
N GLY A 10 22.98 7.49 -17.15
CA GLY A 10 24.17 8.19 -16.66
C GLY A 10 23.90 9.22 -15.56
N TYR A 11 22.68 9.27 -15.02
CA TYR A 11 22.34 10.11 -13.87
C TYR A 11 23.06 9.63 -12.61
N LYS A 12 23.27 10.53 -11.64
CA LYS A 12 23.74 10.16 -10.31
C LYS A 12 22.54 9.95 -9.41
N VAL A 13 22.19 8.69 -9.15
CA VAL A 13 21.04 8.34 -8.34
C VAL A 13 21.47 7.49 -7.16
N SER A 14 21.08 7.87 -5.95
CA SER A 14 21.29 7.09 -4.73
C SER A 14 19.96 6.85 -4.02
N ALA A 15 19.80 5.64 -3.47
CA ALA A 15 18.70 5.36 -2.56
C ALA A 15 19.10 5.74 -1.13
N GLN A 16 18.19 6.37 -0.39
CA GLN A 16 18.32 6.61 1.04
C GLN A 16 17.23 5.88 1.80
N ALA A 17 17.59 5.31 2.95
CA ALA A 17 16.61 4.70 3.85
C ALA A 17 15.81 5.78 4.56
N SER A 18 14.53 5.49 4.83
CA SER A 18 13.64 6.42 5.54
C SER A 18 12.74 5.65 6.52
N ASN A 19 11.86 6.41 7.18
CA ASN A 19 10.91 5.87 8.17
C ASN A 19 9.50 5.68 7.57
N GLY A 20 9.37 5.67 6.23
CA GLY A 20 8.10 5.44 5.54
C GLY A 20 7.51 6.70 4.88
N GLY A 21 6.25 6.59 4.42
CA GLY A 21 5.60 7.55 3.52
C GLY A 21 5.58 9.00 4.02
N VAL A 22 5.28 9.22 5.31
CA VAL A 22 5.28 10.57 5.90
C VAL A 22 6.69 11.17 5.87
N HIS A 23 7.71 10.41 6.27
CA HIS A 23 9.10 10.87 6.20
C HIS A 23 9.52 11.15 4.74
N ASN A 24 9.17 10.24 3.83
CA ASN A 24 9.43 10.35 2.40
C ASN A 24 8.89 11.64 1.78
N LEU A 25 7.66 12.02 2.11
CA LEU A 25 7.04 13.25 1.60
C LEU A 25 7.66 14.52 2.20
N ASN A 26 8.11 14.50 3.45
CA ASN A 26 8.86 15.63 4.01
C ASN A 26 10.23 15.77 3.34
N LEU A 27 10.97 14.67 3.11
CA LEU A 27 12.23 14.71 2.38
C LEU A 27 12.06 15.25 0.95
N LEU A 28 10.98 14.85 0.27
CA LEU A 28 10.64 15.34 -1.06
C LEU A 28 10.34 16.85 -1.04
N LYS A 29 9.49 17.30 -0.10
CA LYS A 29 9.10 18.70 0.08
C LYS A 29 10.27 19.61 0.46
N ASP A 30 11.19 19.11 1.27
CA ASP A 30 12.35 19.87 1.74
C ASP A 30 13.50 19.89 0.71
N GLY A 31 13.34 19.21 -0.43
CA GLY A 31 14.37 19.10 -1.48
C GLY A 31 15.54 18.20 -1.11
N GLU A 32 15.38 17.35 -0.09
CA GLU A 32 16.36 16.33 0.32
C GLU A 32 16.23 15.03 -0.49
N ALA A 33 15.15 14.89 -1.26
CA ALA A 33 14.96 13.85 -2.26
C ALA A 33 14.30 14.44 -3.50
N ASP A 34 14.67 13.98 -4.70
CA ASP A 34 13.99 14.37 -5.95
C ASP A 34 12.80 13.43 -6.27
N ILE A 35 12.88 12.19 -5.82
CA ILE A 35 11.93 11.11 -6.11
C ILE A 35 11.76 10.27 -4.86
N SER A 36 10.54 9.80 -4.61
CA SER A 36 10.26 8.96 -3.45
C SER A 36 9.11 7.99 -3.70
N PHE A 37 8.77 7.22 -2.66
CA PHE A 37 7.64 6.31 -2.64
C PHE A 37 6.70 6.65 -1.49
N ALA A 38 5.40 6.65 -1.75
CA ALA A 38 4.40 6.73 -0.70
C ALA A 38 3.11 6.08 -1.18
N THR A 39 2.28 5.64 -0.24
CA THR A 39 0.92 5.20 -0.57
C THR A 39 0.04 6.40 -0.90
N VAL A 40 -0.91 6.22 -1.82
CA VAL A 40 -1.73 7.34 -2.31
C VAL A 40 -2.57 8.02 -1.21
N GLY A 41 -2.93 7.31 -0.14
CA GLY A 41 -3.56 7.92 1.04
C GLY A 41 -2.67 8.95 1.74
N ILE A 42 -1.41 8.63 2.01
CA ILE A 42 -0.48 9.57 2.66
C ILE A 42 -0.15 10.75 1.72
N ILE A 43 -0.07 10.50 0.40
CA ILE A 43 0.10 11.57 -0.59
C ILE A 43 -1.12 12.49 -0.59
N TRP A 44 -2.33 11.93 -0.53
CA TRP A 44 -3.57 12.70 -0.46
C TRP A 44 -3.63 13.56 0.80
N GLU A 45 -3.28 13.00 1.96
CA GLU A 45 -3.20 13.74 3.22
C GLU A 45 -2.17 14.87 3.15
N ALA A 46 -0.99 14.61 2.56
CA ALA A 46 0.03 15.63 2.37
C ALA A 46 -0.44 16.75 1.44
N TYR A 47 -1.07 16.39 0.33
CA TYR A 47 -1.58 17.34 -0.66
C TYR A 47 -2.60 18.30 -0.05
N HIS A 48 -3.53 17.78 0.77
CA HIS A 48 -4.59 18.56 1.41
C HIS A 48 -4.20 19.16 2.77
N GLY A 49 -3.02 18.80 3.30
CA GLY A 49 -2.56 19.27 4.60
C GLY A 49 -3.40 18.73 5.76
N GLU A 50 -3.67 17.42 5.75
CA GLU A 50 -4.44 16.71 6.77
C GLU A 50 -3.56 15.81 7.64
N ARG A 51 -4.08 15.41 8.81
CA ARG A 51 -3.42 14.48 9.76
C ARG A 51 -1.96 14.86 10.05
N SER A 52 -0.99 14.04 9.65
CA SER A 52 0.44 14.28 9.86
C SER A 52 0.94 15.59 9.20
N PHE A 53 0.18 16.09 8.22
CA PHE A 53 0.44 17.31 7.47
C PHE A 53 -0.54 18.45 7.84
N GLU A 54 -1.24 18.36 8.98
CA GLU A 54 -2.22 19.37 9.40
C GLU A 54 -1.66 20.80 9.32
N GLY A 55 -2.33 21.65 8.54
CA GLY A 55 -1.94 23.04 8.31
C GLY A 55 -0.70 23.24 7.44
N ARG A 56 -0.18 22.18 6.80
CA ARG A 56 1.04 22.18 5.99
C ARG A 56 0.85 21.45 4.65
N PRO A 57 -0.12 21.85 3.80
CA PRO A 57 -0.34 21.20 2.51
C PRO A 57 0.92 21.18 1.64
N TYR A 58 1.04 20.16 0.81
CA TYR A 58 2.13 19.94 -0.14
C TYR A 58 1.55 19.71 -1.54
N GLU A 59 1.09 20.79 -2.15
CA GLU A 59 0.40 20.77 -3.46
C GLU A 59 1.35 20.53 -4.64
N ASP A 60 2.67 20.56 -4.41
CA ASP A 60 3.71 20.35 -5.43
C ASP A 60 4.10 18.87 -5.61
N VAL A 61 3.57 17.95 -4.81
CA VAL A 61 3.79 16.50 -5.05
C VAL A 61 3.13 16.07 -6.37
N ARG A 62 3.85 15.27 -7.17
CA ARG A 62 3.39 14.71 -8.43
C ARG A 62 3.58 13.21 -8.46
N ILE A 63 2.63 12.49 -9.05
CA ILE A 63 2.75 11.04 -9.28
C ILE A 63 3.54 10.78 -10.57
N ILE A 64 4.54 9.91 -10.50
CA ILE A 64 5.24 9.36 -11.66
C ILE A 64 4.58 8.07 -12.12
N ALA A 65 4.20 7.18 -11.19
CA ALA A 65 3.55 5.91 -11.52
C ALA A 65 2.84 5.33 -10.29
N GLY A 66 1.63 4.82 -10.48
CA GLY A 66 1.10 3.78 -9.60
C GLY A 66 1.79 2.45 -9.87
N LEU A 67 2.30 1.81 -8.83
CA LEU A 67 3.20 0.65 -8.97
C LEU A 67 2.50 -0.66 -8.69
N TYR A 68 1.93 -0.81 -7.49
CA TYR A 68 1.24 -2.03 -7.06
C TYR A 68 0.29 -1.71 -5.92
N TYR A 69 -0.64 -2.62 -5.65
CA TYR A 69 -1.60 -2.50 -4.57
C TYR A 69 -1.10 -3.18 -3.31
N ASN A 70 -1.38 -2.57 -2.16
CA ASN A 70 -1.25 -3.20 -0.85
C ASN A 70 -2.66 -3.49 -0.31
N PRO A 71 -3.24 -4.67 -0.60
CA PRO A 71 -4.51 -5.08 -0.03
C PRO A 71 -4.45 -5.20 1.48
N ASN A 72 -5.56 -4.88 2.14
CA ASN A 72 -5.79 -5.18 3.54
C ASN A 72 -6.14 -6.67 3.69
N GLN A 73 -5.20 -7.46 4.21
CA GLN A 73 -5.34 -8.91 4.35
C GLN A 73 -5.62 -9.25 5.82
N PHE A 74 -6.89 -9.40 6.18
CA PHE A 74 -7.30 -9.84 7.51
C PHE A 74 -7.12 -11.34 7.62
N VAL A 75 -6.12 -11.77 8.38
CA VAL A 75 -5.84 -13.19 8.64
C VAL A 75 -6.30 -13.53 10.04
N VAL A 76 -7.23 -14.48 10.15
CA VAL A 76 -7.84 -14.87 11.43
C VAL A 76 -7.63 -16.36 11.67
N ARG A 77 -7.50 -16.75 12.94
CA ARG A 77 -7.20 -18.13 13.31
C ARG A 77 -8.46 -18.97 13.17
N GLU A 78 -8.34 -20.11 12.51
CA GLU A 78 -9.40 -21.10 12.44
C GLU A 78 -9.84 -21.54 13.85
N GLY A 79 -11.16 -21.71 14.02
CA GLY A 79 -11.74 -22.06 15.32
C GLY A 79 -11.77 -20.93 16.35
N ALA A 80 -11.30 -19.71 16.03
CA ALA A 80 -11.46 -18.54 16.89
C ALA A 80 -12.89 -17.98 16.91
N GLY A 81 -13.79 -18.50 16.06
CA GLY A 81 -15.17 -18.03 15.91
C GLY A 81 -15.21 -16.61 15.35
N ILE A 82 -14.44 -16.38 14.28
CA ILE A 82 -14.36 -15.11 13.53
C ILE A 82 -14.66 -15.45 12.08
N GLU A 83 -15.81 -15.01 11.59
CA GLU A 83 -16.23 -15.19 10.19
C GLU A 83 -16.31 -13.84 9.46
N THR A 84 -16.55 -12.76 10.20
CA THR A 84 -16.58 -11.38 9.71
C THR A 84 -15.63 -10.50 10.53
N ILE A 85 -15.26 -9.35 9.99
CA ILE A 85 -14.42 -8.38 10.72
C ILE A 85 -15.13 -7.88 12.00
N ALA A 86 -16.47 -7.80 12.02
CA ALA A 86 -17.23 -7.44 13.22
C ALA A 86 -17.00 -8.42 14.40
N ASP A 87 -16.73 -9.70 14.11
CA ASP A 87 -16.48 -10.73 15.13
C ASP A 87 -15.13 -10.54 15.86
N LEU A 88 -14.30 -9.58 15.43
CA LEU A 88 -13.08 -9.20 16.14
C LEU A 88 -13.34 -8.54 17.49
N LYS A 89 -14.58 -8.12 17.78
CA LYS A 89 -14.94 -7.58 19.09
C LYS A 89 -14.62 -8.56 20.23
N GLY A 90 -13.80 -8.11 21.17
CA GLY A 90 -13.31 -8.84 22.32
C GLY A 90 -12.17 -9.84 22.02
N LYS A 91 -11.78 -10.00 20.75
CA LYS A 91 -10.72 -10.92 20.31
C LYS A 91 -9.34 -10.31 20.50
N ARG A 92 -8.32 -11.17 20.55
CA ARG A 92 -6.91 -10.75 20.57
C ARG A 92 -6.46 -10.52 19.14
N PHE A 93 -6.21 -9.27 18.78
CA PHE A 93 -5.95 -8.92 17.38
C PHE A 93 -4.68 -8.10 17.28
N ALA A 94 -3.85 -8.39 16.27
CA ALA A 94 -2.70 -7.56 15.94
C ALA A 94 -3.06 -6.59 14.80
N PRO A 95 -3.41 -5.33 15.10
CA PRO A 95 -3.75 -4.35 14.06
C PRO A 95 -2.52 -3.89 13.27
N GLY A 96 -1.31 -4.12 13.79
CA GLY A 96 -0.05 -3.63 13.24
C GLY A 96 0.77 -2.92 14.32
N ALA A 97 2.03 -2.61 14.01
CA ALA A 97 2.90 -1.86 14.91
C ALA A 97 2.36 -0.43 15.09
N SER A 98 2.53 0.16 16.27
CA SER A 98 2.02 1.51 16.56
C SER A 98 2.50 2.55 15.53
N GLY A 99 1.56 3.28 14.94
CA GLY A 99 1.85 4.30 13.93
C GLY A 99 2.20 3.77 12.54
N SER A 100 2.12 2.45 12.31
CA SER A 100 2.27 1.85 10.99
C SER A 100 0.98 1.98 10.17
N THR A 101 1.10 1.92 8.84
CA THR A 101 -0.09 1.94 7.95
C THR A 101 -1.11 0.84 8.30
N PRO A 102 -0.74 -0.43 8.53
CA PRO A 102 -1.71 -1.44 8.98
C PRO A 102 -2.47 -1.04 10.25
N GLU A 103 -1.83 -0.38 11.21
CA GLU A 103 -2.50 0.05 12.45
C GLU A 103 -3.56 1.13 12.18
N VAL A 104 -3.22 2.12 11.35
CA VAL A 104 -4.15 3.16 10.88
C VAL A 104 -5.33 2.54 10.12
N GLU A 105 -5.05 1.57 9.26
CA GLU A 105 -6.07 0.87 8.46
C GLU A 105 -6.99 0.03 9.33
N SER A 106 -6.45 -0.68 10.31
CA SER A 106 -7.23 -1.40 11.31
C SER A 106 -8.14 -0.44 12.07
N SER A 107 -7.63 0.73 12.48
CA SER A 107 -8.43 1.75 13.15
C SER A 107 -9.61 2.20 12.29
N ILE A 108 -9.36 2.54 11.03
CA ILE A 108 -10.39 3.02 10.09
C ILE A 108 -11.44 1.93 9.83
N ILE A 109 -10.99 0.72 9.46
CA ILE A 109 -11.89 -0.36 9.03
C ILE A 109 -12.70 -0.88 10.22
N LEU A 110 -12.08 -1.14 11.37
CA LEU A 110 -12.81 -1.63 12.55
C LEU A 110 -13.83 -0.59 13.05
N THR A 111 -13.48 0.71 12.98
CA THR A 111 -14.43 1.78 13.31
C THR A 111 -15.61 1.82 12.34
N GLU A 112 -15.39 1.57 11.04
CA GLU A 112 -16.47 1.50 10.06
C GLU A 112 -17.42 0.32 10.33
N TYR A 113 -16.88 -0.78 10.86
CA TYR A 113 -17.65 -1.92 11.39
C TYR A 113 -18.37 -1.62 12.72
N GLY A 114 -18.23 -0.41 13.27
CA GLY A 114 -18.89 0.02 14.50
C GLY A 114 -18.19 -0.41 15.79
N LEU A 115 -16.95 -0.90 15.72
CA LEU A 115 -16.15 -1.18 16.90
C LEU A 115 -15.56 0.13 17.45
N ASN A 116 -15.53 0.26 18.78
CA ASN A 116 -14.75 1.32 19.42
C ASN A 116 -13.27 0.93 19.43
N TYR A 117 -12.53 1.26 18.37
CA TYR A 117 -11.11 0.96 18.29
C TYR A 117 -10.26 1.90 19.17
N PRO A 118 -9.24 1.41 19.90
CA PRO A 118 -8.84 0.00 20.04
C PRO A 118 -9.54 -0.74 21.20
N ASP A 119 -10.39 -0.07 21.97
CA ASP A 119 -10.94 -0.58 23.24
C ASP A 119 -11.80 -1.84 23.11
N ASP A 120 -12.48 -2.02 21.97
CA ASP A 120 -13.31 -3.18 21.68
C ASP A 120 -12.49 -4.42 21.27
N ILE A 121 -11.16 -4.33 21.15
CA ILE A 121 -10.25 -5.45 20.86
C ILE A 121 -9.17 -5.58 21.94
N GLN A 122 -8.61 -6.78 22.12
CA GLN A 122 -7.39 -6.98 22.89
C GLN A 122 -6.19 -6.76 21.95
N ALA A 123 -5.88 -5.48 21.68
CA ALA A 123 -4.88 -5.09 20.70
C ALA A 123 -3.45 -5.53 21.06
N ASN A 124 -2.74 -6.10 20.10
CA ASN A 124 -1.31 -6.40 20.15
C ASN A 124 -0.60 -5.58 19.07
N PHE A 125 0.02 -4.46 19.44
CA PHE A 125 0.65 -3.55 18.50
C PHE A 125 2.03 -4.02 18.06
N VAL A 126 2.06 -5.02 17.18
CA VAL A 126 3.28 -5.72 16.76
C VAL A 126 3.43 -5.75 15.24
N GLY A 127 4.67 -5.95 14.79
CA GLY A 127 4.97 -6.12 13.36
C GLY A 127 4.58 -7.51 12.83
N PHE A 128 4.66 -7.71 11.52
CA PHE A 128 4.21 -8.94 10.85
C PHE A 128 4.88 -10.20 11.41
N THR A 129 6.20 -10.20 11.59
CA THR A 129 6.94 -11.37 12.11
C THR A 129 6.46 -11.78 13.51
N GLU A 130 6.29 -10.82 14.40
CA GLU A 130 5.82 -11.10 15.77
C GLU A 130 4.35 -11.53 15.77
N ALA A 131 3.51 -10.96 14.91
CA ALA A 131 2.12 -11.39 14.75
C ALA A 131 2.02 -12.87 14.33
N ILE A 132 2.91 -13.35 13.44
CA ILE A 132 2.97 -14.77 13.05
C ILE A 132 3.25 -15.64 14.28
N ASP A 133 4.28 -15.30 15.06
CA ASP A 133 4.67 -16.07 16.24
C ASP A 133 3.58 -16.08 17.32
N LEU A 134 2.95 -14.93 17.58
CA LEU A 134 1.82 -14.84 18.51
C LEU A 134 0.64 -15.69 18.03
N MET A 135 0.34 -15.68 16.73
CA MET A 135 -0.77 -16.46 16.18
C MET A 135 -0.49 -17.97 16.29
N ARG A 136 0.72 -18.41 15.93
CA ARG A 136 1.18 -19.80 16.06
C ARG A 136 1.09 -20.31 17.50
N ASN A 137 1.39 -19.44 18.46
CA ASN A 137 1.30 -19.75 19.88
C ASN A 137 -0.10 -19.57 20.48
N ASN A 138 -1.13 -19.35 19.65
CA ASN A 138 -2.51 -19.07 20.07
C ASN A 138 -2.63 -17.87 21.04
N GLN A 139 -1.71 -16.90 20.96
CA GLN A 139 -1.70 -15.69 21.78
C GLN A 139 -2.52 -14.56 21.15
N ILE A 140 -2.70 -14.59 19.82
CA ILE A 140 -3.68 -13.78 19.10
C ILE A 140 -4.66 -14.67 18.31
N ASP A 141 -5.78 -14.07 17.93
CA ASP A 141 -6.87 -14.66 17.16
C ASP A 141 -6.91 -14.14 15.71
N GLY A 142 -6.16 -13.09 15.39
CA GLY A 142 -5.95 -12.62 14.03
C GLY A 142 -5.00 -11.42 13.95
N ALA A 143 -4.66 -11.05 12.73
CA ALA A 143 -3.84 -9.88 12.42
C ALA A 143 -4.29 -9.23 11.11
N LEU A 144 -4.02 -7.93 10.95
CA LEU A 144 -4.03 -7.28 9.65
C LEU A 144 -2.62 -7.28 9.06
N ILE A 145 -2.48 -7.84 7.86
CA ILE A 145 -1.28 -7.72 7.04
C ILE A 145 -1.63 -6.87 5.82
N GLN A 146 -1.03 -5.68 5.69
CA GLN A 146 -1.21 -4.84 4.52
C GLN A 146 0.07 -4.87 3.67
N ALA A 147 0.02 -5.57 2.53
CA ALA A 147 1.15 -5.76 1.63
C ALA A 147 0.69 -6.36 0.29
N GLY A 148 1.50 -6.20 -0.77
CA GLY A 148 1.25 -6.82 -2.08
C GLY A 148 1.24 -8.36 -2.06
N LEU A 149 0.69 -8.97 -3.11
CA LEU A 149 0.45 -10.43 -3.16
C LEU A 149 1.51 -11.22 -3.96
N PRO A 150 1.84 -12.45 -3.54
CA PRO A 150 1.66 -12.99 -2.20
C PRO A 150 2.64 -12.34 -1.23
N THR A 151 2.29 -12.26 0.05
CA THR A 151 3.20 -11.82 1.12
C THR A 151 3.57 -12.98 2.03
N ALA A 152 4.88 -13.14 2.29
CA ALA A 152 5.42 -14.23 3.10
C ALA A 152 4.76 -14.35 4.48
N ALA A 153 4.41 -13.24 5.12
CA ALA A 153 3.74 -13.26 6.41
C ALA A 153 2.35 -13.94 6.35
N VAL A 154 1.56 -13.65 5.31
CA VAL A 154 0.25 -14.28 5.13
C VAL A 154 0.43 -15.75 4.76
N THR A 155 1.37 -16.07 3.87
CA THR A 155 1.72 -17.46 3.53
C THR A 155 2.09 -18.26 4.78
N GLU A 156 2.89 -17.70 5.69
CA GLU A 156 3.32 -18.38 6.91
C GLU A 156 2.17 -18.53 7.92
N MET A 157 1.30 -17.52 8.05
CA MET A 157 0.12 -17.59 8.92
C MET A 157 -0.86 -18.67 8.44
N THR A 158 -1.16 -18.74 7.14
CA THR A 158 -2.13 -19.71 6.59
C THR A 158 -1.57 -21.13 6.57
N SER A 159 -0.28 -21.31 6.30
CA SER A 159 0.35 -22.64 6.24
C SER A 159 0.74 -23.21 7.60
N THR A 160 1.14 -22.38 8.58
CA THR A 160 1.73 -22.86 9.84
C THR A 160 0.97 -22.46 11.11
N ALA A 161 0.10 -21.45 11.06
CA ALA A 161 -0.60 -20.92 12.23
C ALA A 161 -2.13 -21.12 12.18
N GLY A 162 -2.62 -21.94 11.23
CA GLY A 162 -4.06 -22.20 11.05
C GLY A 162 -4.83 -20.92 10.72
N GLY A 163 -4.24 -20.04 9.92
CA GLY A 163 -4.89 -18.80 9.49
C GLY A 163 -5.78 -19.00 8.27
N LYS A 164 -6.89 -18.28 8.23
CA LYS A 164 -7.73 -18.08 7.05
C LYS A 164 -7.90 -16.59 6.78
N LEU A 165 -8.11 -16.22 5.52
CA LEU A 165 -8.44 -14.85 5.14
C LEU A 165 -9.94 -14.60 5.31
N ILE A 166 -10.30 -13.40 5.74
CA ILE A 166 -11.66 -12.88 5.68
C ILE A 166 -11.69 -11.56 4.91
N GLY A 167 -12.77 -11.34 4.17
CA GLY A 167 -12.97 -10.13 3.36
C GLY A 167 -13.55 -8.96 4.15
N ILE A 168 -13.59 -7.81 3.50
CA ILE A 168 -14.34 -6.64 3.95
C ILE A 168 -15.68 -6.66 3.25
N ASP A 169 -16.78 -6.50 3.98
CA ASP A 169 -18.14 -6.56 3.42
C ASP A 169 -18.40 -5.45 2.40
N PRO A 170 -19.16 -5.71 1.33
CA PRO A 170 -19.30 -4.79 0.20
C PRO A 170 -19.86 -3.42 0.60
N GLU A 171 -20.79 -3.36 1.56
CA GLU A 171 -21.33 -2.10 2.08
C GLU A 171 -20.30 -1.29 2.87
N ILE A 172 -19.39 -1.97 3.58
CA ILE A 172 -18.29 -1.33 4.31
C ILE A 172 -17.26 -0.80 3.31
N ARG A 173 -16.91 -1.59 2.29
CA ARG A 173 -16.00 -1.15 1.21
C ARG A 173 -16.54 0.09 0.51
N ALA A 174 -17.82 0.07 0.12
CA ALA A 174 -18.48 1.20 -0.51
C ALA A 174 -18.52 2.45 0.39
N SER A 175 -18.78 2.28 1.70
CA SER A 175 -18.77 3.40 2.65
C SER A 175 -17.38 4.00 2.81
N LEU A 176 -16.35 3.15 2.95
CA LEU A 176 -14.95 3.59 3.09
C LEU A 176 -14.46 4.33 1.85
N MET A 177 -14.69 3.81 0.65
CA MET A 177 -14.31 4.49 -0.59
C MET A 177 -14.97 5.85 -0.77
N LYS A 178 -16.19 6.03 -0.23
CA LYS A 178 -16.86 7.35 -0.23
C LYS A 178 -16.19 8.35 0.72
N LYS A 179 -15.63 7.88 1.84
CA LYS A 179 -14.96 8.71 2.86
C LYS A 179 -13.50 8.97 2.52
N TYR A 180 -12.85 8.01 1.87
CA TYR A 180 -11.41 7.96 1.65
C TYR A 180 -11.11 7.67 0.18
N PRO A 181 -10.86 8.71 -0.63
CA PRO A 181 -10.75 8.60 -2.09
C PRO A 181 -9.50 7.87 -2.58
N TRP A 182 -8.63 7.42 -1.67
CA TRP A 182 -7.42 6.65 -1.95
C TRP A 182 -7.62 5.13 -1.91
N TYR A 183 -8.80 4.66 -1.52
CA TYR A 183 -9.11 3.23 -1.56
C TYR A 183 -9.50 2.76 -2.94
N SER A 184 -9.04 1.56 -3.27
CA SER A 184 -9.47 0.80 -4.44
C SER A 184 -10.09 -0.53 -4.00
N GLU A 185 -11.15 -0.95 -4.69
CA GLU A 185 -11.61 -2.34 -4.65
C GLU A 185 -10.48 -3.28 -5.05
N PHE A 186 -10.35 -4.39 -4.35
CA PHE A 186 -9.33 -5.38 -4.63
C PHE A 186 -9.83 -6.80 -4.33
N VAL A 187 -9.44 -7.76 -5.16
CA VAL A 187 -9.73 -9.17 -4.96
C VAL A 187 -8.41 -9.90 -4.75
N ILE A 188 -8.29 -10.61 -3.63
CA ILE A 188 -7.23 -11.60 -3.42
C ILE A 188 -7.71 -12.89 -4.10
N PRO A 189 -7.12 -13.30 -5.24
CA PRO A 189 -7.64 -14.42 -6.01
C PRO A 189 -7.56 -15.74 -5.23
N ALA A 190 -8.51 -16.64 -5.45
CA ALA A 190 -8.48 -18.02 -4.97
C ALA A 190 -7.13 -18.68 -5.29
N GLY A 191 -6.58 -19.43 -4.32
CA GLY A 191 -5.29 -20.10 -4.45
C GLY A 191 -4.07 -19.18 -4.33
N THR A 192 -4.23 -17.93 -3.88
CA THR A 192 -3.08 -17.06 -3.55
C THR A 192 -2.31 -17.62 -2.35
N TYR A 193 -3.03 -18.18 -1.38
CA TYR A 193 -2.45 -18.79 -0.17
C TYR A 193 -3.00 -20.18 0.09
N ASP A 194 -2.27 -20.96 0.89
CA ASP A 194 -2.71 -22.29 1.31
C ASP A 194 -4.08 -22.22 2.01
N ASN A 195 -4.95 -23.18 1.69
CA ASN A 195 -6.31 -23.32 2.24
C ASN A 195 -7.26 -22.14 1.96
N GLN A 196 -6.96 -21.31 0.95
CA GLN A 196 -7.83 -20.24 0.48
C GLN A 196 -8.42 -20.61 -0.89
N ASP A 197 -9.52 -21.36 -0.88
CA ASP A 197 -10.15 -21.89 -2.11
C ASP A 197 -11.09 -20.90 -2.82
N GLU A 198 -11.40 -19.78 -2.18
CA GLU A 198 -12.34 -18.77 -2.68
C GLU A 198 -11.67 -17.40 -2.77
N ASP A 199 -12.15 -16.56 -3.69
CA ASP A 199 -11.74 -15.16 -3.80
C ASP A 199 -12.07 -14.40 -2.50
N VAL A 200 -11.18 -13.52 -2.07
CA VAL A 200 -11.40 -12.65 -0.89
C VAL A 200 -11.44 -11.19 -1.34
N GLU A 201 -12.62 -10.59 -1.24
CA GLU A 201 -12.83 -9.19 -1.57
C GLU A 201 -12.39 -8.26 -0.41
N THR A 202 -11.63 -7.23 -0.72
CA THR A 202 -11.07 -6.29 0.25
C THR A 202 -10.84 -4.91 -0.38
N LEU A 203 -10.30 -3.99 0.40
CA LEU A 203 -9.77 -2.73 -0.09
C LEU A 203 -8.24 -2.75 -0.11
N ALA A 204 -7.67 -2.06 -1.08
CA ALA A 204 -6.23 -1.87 -1.18
C ALA A 204 -5.86 -0.39 -1.28
N ILE A 205 -4.62 -0.09 -0.89
CA ILE A 205 -4.02 1.22 -1.13
C ILE A 205 -2.84 1.05 -2.07
N LYS A 206 -2.81 1.87 -3.11
CA LYS A 206 -1.78 1.81 -4.14
C LYS A 206 -0.49 2.49 -3.67
N MET A 207 0.64 1.83 -3.92
CA MET A 207 1.98 2.40 -3.79
C MET A 207 2.30 3.23 -5.02
N MET A 208 2.74 4.46 -4.80
CA MET A 208 3.09 5.39 -5.87
C MET A 208 4.59 5.71 -5.86
N LEU A 209 5.17 5.82 -7.06
CA LEU A 209 6.40 6.56 -7.29
C LEU A 209 6.03 8.04 -7.47
N ILE A 210 6.68 8.92 -6.74
CA ILE A 210 6.37 10.36 -6.71
C ILE A 210 7.62 11.21 -6.91
N ALA A 211 7.42 12.44 -7.36
CA ALA A 211 8.43 13.49 -7.44
C ALA A 211 7.86 14.84 -7.01
N ASP A 212 8.74 15.78 -6.70
CA ASP A 212 8.35 17.18 -6.60
C ASP A 212 8.08 17.77 -8.00
N ALA A 213 7.17 18.73 -8.11
CA ALA A 213 6.86 19.40 -9.37
C ALA A 213 8.05 20.18 -9.97
N SER A 214 9.09 20.49 -9.18
CA SER A 214 10.29 21.17 -9.63
C SER A 214 11.27 20.27 -10.41
N VAL A 215 11.11 18.94 -10.36
CA VAL A 215 11.95 18.03 -11.14
C VAL A 215 11.68 18.23 -12.63
N GLU A 216 12.73 18.34 -13.44
CA GLU A 216 12.58 18.66 -14.86
C GLU A 216 11.73 17.61 -15.61
N GLU A 217 10.85 18.07 -16.50
CA GLU A 217 9.97 17.20 -17.32
C GLU A 217 10.77 16.11 -18.03
N GLU A 218 11.87 16.48 -18.68
CA GLU A 218 12.72 15.56 -19.44
C GLU A 218 13.35 14.49 -18.55
N VAL A 219 13.77 14.87 -17.33
CA VAL A 219 14.32 13.92 -16.35
C VAL A 219 13.26 12.89 -15.98
N VAL A 220 12.06 13.31 -15.59
CA VAL A 220 11.00 12.37 -15.21
C VAL A 220 10.54 11.51 -16.38
N TYR A 221 10.43 12.08 -17.59
CA TYR A 221 10.12 11.33 -18.81
C TYR A 221 11.13 10.20 -19.05
N ASN A 222 12.43 10.49 -18.94
CA ASN A 222 13.48 9.49 -19.13
C ASN A 222 13.41 8.41 -18.04
N LEU A 223 13.20 8.79 -16.78
CA LEU A 223 13.13 7.86 -15.66
C LEU A 223 11.95 6.88 -15.80
N VAL A 224 10.75 7.38 -16.12
CA VAL A 224 9.56 6.54 -16.28
C VAL A 224 9.70 5.61 -17.48
N LYS A 225 10.21 6.13 -18.61
CA LYS A 225 10.46 5.35 -19.82
C LYS A 225 11.44 4.22 -19.57
N THR A 226 12.60 4.53 -19.00
CA THR A 226 13.63 3.54 -18.68
C THR A 226 13.11 2.49 -17.69
N MET A 227 12.30 2.88 -16.70
CA MET A 227 11.71 1.95 -15.74
C MET A 227 10.81 0.92 -16.44
N TRP A 228 9.88 1.37 -17.28
CA TRP A 228 8.93 0.48 -17.96
C TRP A 228 9.58 -0.37 -19.05
N GLU A 229 10.50 0.20 -19.84
CA GLU A 229 11.20 -0.53 -20.91
C GLU A 229 12.20 -1.57 -20.37
N ASN A 230 12.55 -1.51 -19.09
CA ASN A 230 13.49 -2.44 -18.45
C ASN A 230 12.86 -3.20 -17.27
N LEU A 231 11.54 -3.39 -17.27
CA LEU A 231 10.82 -4.02 -16.16
C LEU A 231 11.38 -5.42 -15.83
N ASP A 232 11.83 -6.20 -16.82
CA ASP A 232 12.42 -7.53 -16.59
C ASP A 232 13.74 -7.50 -15.80
N LYS A 233 14.56 -6.45 -15.99
CA LYS A 233 15.75 -6.24 -15.15
C LYS A 233 15.35 -5.94 -13.70
N LEU A 234 14.28 -5.17 -13.51
CA LEU A 234 13.75 -4.84 -12.19
C LEU A 234 13.12 -6.05 -11.49
N LYS A 235 12.39 -6.92 -12.21
CA LYS A 235 11.85 -8.19 -11.69
C LYS A 235 12.95 -9.08 -11.11
N SER A 236 14.08 -9.17 -11.81
CA SER A 236 15.25 -9.93 -11.35
C SER A 236 15.85 -9.39 -10.05
N ALA A 237 15.62 -8.11 -9.74
CA ALA A 237 16.13 -7.46 -8.53
C ALA A 237 15.14 -7.52 -7.35
N HIS A 238 13.82 -7.50 -7.61
CA HIS A 238 12.82 -7.59 -6.56
C HIS A 238 11.48 -8.19 -7.06
N PRO A 239 10.91 -9.21 -6.40
CA PRO A 239 9.68 -9.89 -6.83
C PRO A 239 8.45 -8.98 -6.95
N ILE A 240 8.33 -7.93 -6.11
CA ILE A 240 7.20 -6.97 -6.16
C ILE A 240 6.94 -6.36 -7.54
N VAL A 241 7.98 -6.29 -8.37
CA VAL A 241 7.90 -5.71 -9.72
C VAL A 241 7.04 -6.56 -10.65
N GLU A 242 6.82 -7.84 -10.34
CA GLU A 242 5.88 -8.69 -11.07
C GLU A 242 4.43 -8.19 -10.95
N GLN A 243 4.12 -7.40 -9.91
CA GLN A 243 2.80 -6.79 -9.72
C GLN A 243 2.65 -5.45 -10.44
N PHE A 244 3.69 -4.96 -11.12
CA PHE A 244 3.61 -3.70 -11.84
C PHE A 244 2.86 -3.91 -13.16
N ASP A 245 1.77 -3.18 -13.33
CA ASP A 245 1.01 -3.13 -14.57
C ASP A 245 0.98 -1.70 -15.11
N ILE A 246 1.55 -1.51 -16.29
CA ILE A 246 1.63 -0.21 -16.95
C ILE A 246 0.24 0.38 -17.22
N ASN A 247 -0.78 -0.46 -17.46
CA ASN A 247 -2.14 -0.01 -17.70
C ASN A 247 -2.81 0.51 -16.42
N GLN A 248 -2.25 0.16 -15.25
CA GLN A 248 -2.67 0.67 -13.95
C GLN A 248 -1.80 1.85 -13.50
N ALA A 249 -0.78 2.27 -14.25
CA ALA A 249 0.17 3.27 -13.77
C ALA A 249 -0.45 4.66 -13.54
N THR A 250 -1.59 4.95 -14.20
CA THR A 250 -2.29 6.23 -14.18
C THR A 250 -3.69 6.15 -13.53
N THR A 251 -4.03 5.03 -12.89
CA THR A 251 -5.33 4.80 -12.24
C THR A 251 -5.22 4.92 -10.72
N ASP A 252 -6.36 5.22 -10.06
CA ASP A 252 -6.49 5.32 -8.59
C ASP A 252 -5.52 6.32 -7.94
N LEU A 253 -5.38 7.48 -8.60
CA LEU A 253 -4.47 8.54 -8.18
C LEU A 253 -5.03 9.43 -7.06
N ALA A 254 -6.25 9.18 -6.60
CA ALA A 254 -6.99 10.00 -5.63
C ALA A 254 -7.06 11.51 -5.99
N GLY A 255 -7.03 11.84 -7.29
CA GLY A 255 -7.04 13.22 -7.77
C GLY A 255 -5.69 13.94 -7.72
N ILE A 256 -4.61 13.25 -7.34
CA ILE A 256 -3.26 13.81 -7.34
C ILE A 256 -2.72 13.86 -8.78
N PRO A 257 -2.17 15.01 -9.23
CA PRO A 257 -1.71 15.16 -10.59
C PRO A 257 -0.48 14.30 -10.92
N LEU A 258 -0.43 13.81 -12.15
CA LEU A 258 0.78 13.22 -12.72
C LEU A 258 1.86 14.29 -12.91
N HIS A 259 3.12 13.87 -12.85
CA HIS A 259 4.22 14.71 -13.26
C HIS A 259 4.16 14.91 -14.79
N PRO A 260 4.42 16.12 -15.33
CA PRO A 260 4.32 16.37 -16.78
C PRO A 260 5.15 15.40 -17.64
N GLY A 261 6.35 15.05 -17.18
CA GLY A 261 7.21 14.06 -17.86
C GLY A 261 6.61 12.65 -17.88
N ALA A 262 5.91 12.25 -16.82
CA ALA A 262 5.21 10.97 -16.74
C ALA A 262 3.96 10.95 -17.61
N GLU A 263 3.15 12.02 -17.53
CA GLU A 263 1.97 12.22 -18.36
C GLU A 263 2.30 12.11 -19.86
N LYS A 264 3.38 12.78 -20.29
CA LYS A 264 3.88 12.72 -21.66
C LYS A 264 4.21 11.30 -22.11
N TYR A 265 4.92 10.53 -21.28
CA TYR A 265 5.26 9.14 -21.60
C TYR A 265 4.00 8.28 -21.72
N TYR A 266 3.07 8.35 -20.77
CA TYR A 266 1.86 7.53 -20.81
C TYR A 266 0.93 7.90 -21.97
N LYS A 267 0.90 9.17 -22.39
CA LYS A 267 0.21 9.59 -23.63
C LYS A 267 0.87 9.03 -24.88
N GLU A 268 2.20 9.06 -24.96
CA GLU A 268 2.98 8.51 -26.10
C GLU A 268 2.68 7.03 -26.35
N ILE A 269 2.56 6.24 -25.28
CA ILE A 269 2.30 4.80 -25.37
C ILE A 269 0.81 4.42 -25.34
N GLY A 270 -0.10 5.40 -25.28
CA GLY A 270 -1.55 5.18 -25.31
C GLY A 270 -2.17 4.65 -24.01
N VAL A 271 -1.46 4.71 -22.88
CA VAL A 271 -1.98 4.35 -21.55
C VAL A 271 -2.87 5.46 -20.98
N LEU A 272 -2.56 6.71 -21.31
CA LEU A 272 -3.35 7.87 -20.91
C LEU A 272 -3.93 8.54 -22.16
N THR A 273 -5.26 8.67 -22.22
CA THR A 273 -5.94 9.43 -23.28
C THR A 273 -6.00 10.91 -22.92
N GLU A 274 -6.11 11.79 -23.93
CA GLU A 274 -6.28 13.24 -23.73
C GLU A 274 -7.52 13.61 -22.91
#